data_AF-A0A8T3SC45-F1
#
_entry.id   AF-A0A8T3SC45-F1
#
_cell.length_a   1.000
_cell.length_b   1.000
_cell.length_c   1.000
_cell.angle_alpha   90.00
_cell.angle_beta   90.00
_cell.angle_gamma   90.00
#
_symmetry.space_group_name_H-M   'P 1'
#
loop_
_entity.id
_entity.type
_entity.pdbx_description
1 polymer ?
#
loop_
_entity_poly.entity_id
_entity_poly.type
_entity_poly.pdbx_seq_one_letter_code
_entity_poly.pdbx_strand_id
1 'polypeptide(L)'
;MPVQNKGAQRASRRLSLGPIFVAVMATILAVGGVITDARPTEASSRKVVIVVGPTHGSTSSFRNTARDVARTARSYGARVVEVYSPYATWSRVKEAAKGANVFVYLGHGNGWPSPYAPNQPYTKNGMGLNSSSGRGDYNTKYYGEHYIKSGLKLATGAVVILMRTCYAAGNSEGTTPNYSKSTARQRVDNYGAGFLRTGASVVIADIMGNVDYVFRGLFRTNKTMKQIFWSSPRTTKHWKVKVRGNESPSWARGILDPYRPYQYHRSIMGDLDFRASAWR
;
A
#
# COMPACT_ATOMS: atom_id res chain seq x y z
N MET A 1 -56.74 -45.64 -79.66
CA MET A 1 -56.51 -45.78 -78.20
C MET A 1 -55.01 -45.58 -77.94
N PRO A 2 -54.50 -45.04 -76.82
CA PRO A 2 -55.12 -44.37 -75.65
C PRO A 2 -54.50 -42.96 -75.33
N VAL A 3 -55.23 -42.03 -74.65
CA VAL A 3 -55.00 -41.49 -73.27
C VAL A 3 -53.97 -40.32 -73.20
N GLN A 4 -54.42 -39.05 -73.09
CA GLN A 4 -54.62 -38.23 -71.86
C GLN A 4 -53.31 -37.80 -71.15
N ASN A 5 -53.11 -36.61 -70.57
CA ASN A 5 -53.82 -35.32 -70.50
C ASN A 5 -52.95 -34.37 -69.61
N LYS A 6 -53.25 -33.06 -69.64
CA LYS A 6 -52.92 -31.99 -68.65
C LYS A 6 -51.48 -31.44 -68.63
N GLY A 7 -51.23 -30.15 -68.50
CA GLY A 7 -52.09 -28.96 -68.31
C GLY A 7 -51.20 -27.72 -68.47
N ALA A 8 -51.63 -26.75 -69.29
CA ALA A 8 -52.27 -25.50 -68.90
C ALA A 8 -51.29 -24.49 -68.23
N GLN A 9 -50.77 -23.53 -69.01
CA GLN A 9 -51.37 -22.19 -69.26
C GLN A 9 -51.16 -21.25 -68.06
N ARG A 10 -50.84 -19.95 -68.21
CA ARG A 10 -50.49 -19.08 -69.34
C ARG A 10 -50.01 -17.77 -68.68
N ALA A 11 -49.11 -17.06 -69.37
CA ALA A 11 -49.08 -15.61 -69.64
C ALA A 11 -49.60 -14.63 -68.54
N SER A 12 -48.98 -13.49 -68.26
CA SER A 12 -48.43 -12.51 -69.19
C SER A 12 -47.64 -11.42 -68.47
N ARG A 13 -46.70 -10.83 -69.21
CA ARG A 13 -45.84 -9.68 -68.91
C ARG A 13 -46.59 -8.34 -68.75
N ARG A 14 -45.91 -7.37 -68.11
CA ARG A 14 -45.62 -5.95 -68.50
C ARG A 14 -45.86 -5.00 -67.30
N LEU A 15 -44.83 -4.36 -66.74
CA LEU A 15 -44.19 -3.05 -67.06
C LEU A 15 -44.71 -1.88 -66.20
N SER A 16 -43.74 -1.03 -65.81
CA SER A 16 -43.74 0.42 -65.54
C SER A 16 -44.22 1.01 -64.19
N LEU A 17 -43.23 1.54 -63.46
CA LEU A 17 -43.05 2.95 -63.02
C LEU A 17 -44.21 3.74 -62.37
N GLY A 18 -43.94 4.29 -61.18
CA GLY A 18 -44.49 5.59 -60.76
C GLY A 18 -44.94 5.68 -59.31
N PRO A 19 -44.54 6.72 -58.54
CA PRO A 19 -44.62 6.75 -57.08
C PRO A 19 -45.98 7.24 -56.57
N ILE A 20 -46.42 6.74 -55.42
CA ILE A 20 -47.52 7.35 -54.65
C ILE A 20 -47.05 7.52 -53.21
N PHE A 21 -46.90 8.77 -52.82
CA PHE A 21 -46.81 9.23 -51.43
C PHE A 21 -48.14 8.92 -50.73
N VAL A 22 -48.11 8.09 -49.70
CA VAL A 22 -49.12 8.09 -48.63
C VAL A 22 -48.36 8.25 -47.32
N ALA A 23 -48.53 9.43 -46.72
CA ALA A 23 -48.07 9.71 -45.37
C ALA A 23 -48.94 8.94 -44.37
N VAL A 24 -48.32 8.06 -43.59
CA VAL A 24 -48.88 7.59 -42.31
C VAL A 24 -47.85 7.91 -41.23
N MET A 25 -48.19 8.88 -40.41
CA MET A 25 -47.54 9.16 -39.13
C MET A 25 -47.80 8.00 -38.18
N ALA A 26 -46.74 7.29 -37.79
CA ALA A 26 -46.74 6.43 -36.61
C ALA A 26 -45.33 6.39 -35.98
N THR A 27 -45.17 7.29 -35.01
CA THR A 27 -44.57 7.05 -33.69
C THR A 27 -43.16 6.43 -33.59
N ILE A 28 -42.26 7.29 -33.11
CA ILE A 28 -40.95 7.08 -32.52
C ILE A 28 -40.87 5.85 -31.61
N LEU A 29 -39.90 4.97 -31.88
CA LEU A 29 -39.03 4.37 -30.87
C LEU A 29 -37.63 4.25 -31.48
N ALA A 30 -36.89 5.36 -31.42
CA ALA A 30 -35.44 5.31 -31.51
C ALA A 30 -34.96 4.51 -30.29
N VAL A 31 -34.69 3.23 -30.47
CA VAL A 31 -33.90 2.46 -29.52
C VAL A 31 -32.48 3.00 -29.66
N GLY A 32 -32.22 4.11 -28.99
CA GLY A 32 -30.88 4.60 -28.69
C GLY A 32 -30.20 3.52 -27.86
N GLY A 33 -29.51 2.61 -28.54
CA GLY A 33 -28.52 1.77 -27.91
C GLY A 33 -27.47 2.70 -27.33
N VAL A 34 -27.59 3.01 -26.05
CA VAL A 34 -26.49 3.54 -25.26
C VAL A 34 -25.41 2.47 -25.36
N ILE A 35 -24.44 2.70 -26.25
CA ILE A 35 -23.16 2.01 -26.16
C ILE A 35 -22.60 2.50 -24.84
N THR A 36 -22.92 1.78 -23.76
CA THR A 36 -22.15 1.91 -22.55
C THR A 36 -20.77 1.45 -22.97
N ASP A 37 -19.87 2.41 -23.21
CA ASP A 37 -18.45 2.17 -23.01
C ASP A 37 -18.36 1.64 -21.58
N ALA A 38 -18.44 0.32 -21.45
CA ALA A 38 -17.85 -0.37 -20.34
C ALA A 38 -16.37 -0.06 -20.50
N ARG A 39 -15.95 1.11 -19.99
CA ARG A 39 -14.57 1.34 -19.64
C ARG A 39 -14.17 0.06 -18.93
N PRO A 40 -13.18 -0.70 -19.42
CA PRO A 40 -12.61 -1.73 -18.60
C PRO A 40 -12.35 -1.03 -17.27
N THR A 41 -13.00 -1.49 -16.21
CA THR A 41 -12.54 -1.12 -14.89
C THR A 41 -11.24 -1.90 -14.71
N GLU A 42 -10.22 -1.56 -15.49
CA GLU A 42 -8.83 -1.68 -15.10
C GLU A 42 -8.59 -0.66 -13.98
N ALA A 43 -9.41 -0.73 -12.92
CA ALA A 43 -8.98 -0.31 -11.62
C ALA A 43 -7.88 -1.29 -11.26
N SER A 44 -6.65 -1.02 -11.69
CA SER A 44 -5.49 -1.78 -11.23
C SER A 44 -5.57 -1.78 -9.71
N SER A 45 -5.86 -2.95 -9.15
CA SER A 45 -6.04 -3.09 -7.71
C SER A 45 -4.75 -2.61 -7.04
N ARG A 46 -4.89 -1.71 -6.06
CA ARG A 46 -3.76 -1.09 -5.39
C ARG A 46 -2.87 -2.20 -4.84
N LYS A 47 -1.58 -2.17 -5.21
CA LYS A 47 -0.62 -3.20 -4.82
C LYS A 47 -0.19 -2.96 -3.38
N VAL A 48 -0.40 -3.96 -2.52
CA VAL A 48 0.02 -3.95 -1.13
C VAL A 48 1.05 -5.06 -0.94
N VAL A 49 2.24 -4.71 -0.49
CA VAL A 49 3.29 -5.69 -0.18
C VAL A 49 3.44 -5.77 1.32
N ILE A 50 3.41 -6.98 1.88
CA ILE A 50 3.53 -7.22 3.32
C ILE A 50 4.71 -8.13 3.55
N VAL A 51 5.69 -7.65 4.32
CA VAL A 51 6.93 -8.34 4.60
C VAL A 51 7.02 -8.69 6.08
N VAL A 52 7.40 -9.94 6.38
CA VAL A 52 7.71 -10.37 7.75
C VAL A 52 9.14 -10.89 7.80
N GLY A 53 10.01 -10.17 8.49
CA GLY A 53 11.39 -10.60 8.74
C GLY A 53 11.51 -11.67 9.84
N PRO A 54 12.64 -12.39 9.92
CA PRO A 54 12.92 -13.31 11.02
C PRO A 54 13.04 -12.55 12.35
N THR A 55 12.25 -12.93 13.35
CA THR A 55 12.27 -12.37 14.71
C THR A 55 12.37 -13.43 15.79
N HIS A 56 13.03 -14.55 15.48
CA HIS A 56 13.17 -15.69 16.38
C HIS A 56 11.79 -16.20 16.82
N GLY A 57 11.57 -16.44 18.12
CA GLY A 57 10.31 -16.94 18.67
C GLY A 57 9.08 -16.05 18.42
N SER A 58 9.26 -14.77 18.09
CA SER A 58 8.14 -13.86 17.80
C SER A 58 7.60 -13.97 16.36
N THR A 59 8.31 -14.67 15.47
CA THR A 59 8.03 -14.61 14.02
C THR A 59 6.65 -15.15 13.68
N SER A 60 6.19 -16.22 14.35
CA SER A 60 4.84 -16.77 14.14
C SER A 60 3.74 -15.76 14.47
N SER A 61 3.88 -15.00 15.56
CA SER A 61 2.92 -13.95 15.92
C SER A 61 2.92 -12.80 14.89
N PHE A 62 4.09 -12.46 14.36
CA PHE A 62 4.21 -11.42 13.33
C PHE A 62 3.59 -11.88 12.01
N ARG A 63 3.76 -13.15 11.62
CA ARG A 63 3.05 -13.75 10.48
C ARG A 63 1.54 -13.71 10.66
N ASN A 64 1.03 -13.98 11.85
CA ASN A 64 -0.41 -13.90 12.12
C ASN A 64 -0.92 -12.46 11.99
N THR A 65 -0.24 -11.50 12.61
CA THR A 65 -0.56 -10.06 12.44
C THR A 65 -0.52 -9.66 10.96
N ALA A 66 0.48 -10.12 10.21
CA ALA A 66 0.64 -9.80 8.79
C ALA A 66 -0.49 -10.41 7.93
N ARG A 67 -0.94 -11.62 8.24
CA ARG A 67 -2.11 -12.24 7.58
C ARG A 67 -3.39 -11.46 7.86
N ASP A 68 -3.55 -10.89 9.05
CA ASP A 68 -4.71 -10.05 9.37
C ASP A 68 -4.69 -8.77 8.53
N VAL A 69 -3.53 -8.11 8.46
CA VAL A 69 -3.33 -6.94 7.57
C VAL A 69 -3.58 -7.31 6.10
N ALA A 70 -3.14 -8.49 5.66
CA ALA A 70 -3.39 -8.99 4.31
C ALA A 70 -4.88 -9.17 4.03
N ARG A 71 -5.64 -9.73 4.99
CA ARG A 71 -7.10 -9.88 4.88
C ARG A 71 -7.79 -8.51 4.81
N THR A 72 -7.42 -7.57 5.68
CA THR A 72 -7.94 -6.18 5.64
C THR A 72 -7.66 -5.51 4.29
N ALA A 73 -6.43 -5.63 3.77
CA ALA A 73 -6.08 -5.05 2.47
C ALA A 73 -6.92 -5.68 1.34
N ARG A 74 -7.05 -7.01 1.31
CA ARG A 74 -7.88 -7.73 0.33
C ARG A 74 -9.35 -7.32 0.41
N SER A 75 -9.90 -7.10 1.62
CA SER A 75 -11.30 -6.68 1.78
C SER A 75 -11.58 -5.28 1.22
N TYR A 76 -10.54 -4.48 0.95
CA TYR A 76 -10.65 -3.21 0.23
C TYR A 76 -10.36 -3.31 -1.27
N GLY A 77 -10.23 -4.54 -1.81
CA GLY A 77 -9.96 -4.78 -3.23
C GLY A 77 -8.49 -4.64 -3.62
N ALA A 78 -7.57 -4.62 -2.66
CA ALA A 78 -6.14 -4.55 -2.94
C ALA A 78 -5.57 -5.88 -3.45
N ARG A 79 -4.57 -5.80 -4.34
CA ARG A 79 -3.75 -6.96 -4.70
C ARG A 79 -2.60 -7.08 -3.70
N VAL A 80 -2.62 -8.15 -2.91
CA VAL A 80 -1.65 -8.36 -1.83
C VAL A 80 -0.56 -9.34 -2.24
N VAL A 81 0.70 -8.96 -2.00
CA VAL A 81 1.87 -9.82 -2.11
C VAL A 81 2.48 -10.00 -0.72
N GLU A 82 2.60 -11.25 -0.27
CA GLU A 82 3.13 -11.61 1.04
C GLU A 82 4.55 -12.18 0.90
N VAL A 83 5.50 -11.66 1.67
CA VAL A 83 6.90 -12.13 1.69
C VAL A 83 7.31 -12.36 3.14
N TYR A 84 7.14 -13.60 3.62
CA TYR A 84 7.34 -13.93 5.03
C TYR A 84 8.55 -14.81 5.27
N SER A 85 9.21 -14.62 6.41
CA SER A 85 10.22 -15.54 6.96
C SER A 85 9.63 -16.96 7.08
N PRO A 86 10.38 -18.01 6.69
CA PRO A 86 11.83 -18.04 6.45
C PRO A 86 12.28 -17.68 5.02
N TYR A 87 11.39 -17.14 4.18
CA TYR A 87 11.66 -16.84 2.77
C TYR A 87 11.74 -15.34 2.47
N ALA A 88 11.78 -14.48 3.49
CA ALA A 88 11.85 -13.03 3.33
C ALA A 88 13.28 -12.55 3.14
N THR A 89 13.91 -12.98 2.05
CA THR A 89 15.24 -12.49 1.63
C THR A 89 15.17 -11.12 0.98
N TRP A 90 16.25 -10.35 1.01
CA TRP A 90 16.32 -9.04 0.34
C TRP A 90 15.95 -9.07 -1.15
N SER A 91 16.43 -10.06 -1.91
CA SER A 91 16.10 -10.17 -3.35
C SER A 91 14.59 -10.31 -3.58
N ARG A 92 13.92 -11.19 -2.83
CA ARG A 92 12.47 -11.40 -2.89
C ARG A 92 11.68 -10.18 -2.45
N VAL A 93 12.11 -9.50 -1.38
CA VAL A 93 11.47 -8.25 -0.91
C VAL A 93 11.62 -7.14 -1.95
N LYS A 94 12.81 -6.96 -2.50
CA LYS A 94 13.11 -5.97 -3.54
C LYS A 94 12.23 -6.16 -4.77
N GLU A 95 12.09 -7.41 -5.22
CA GLU A 95 11.25 -7.74 -6.38
C GLU A 95 9.77 -7.51 -6.08
N ALA A 96 9.28 -8.00 -4.94
CA ALA A 96 7.89 -7.82 -4.54
C ALA A 96 7.52 -6.35 -4.40
N ALA A 97 8.43 -5.51 -3.88
CA ALA A 97 8.21 -4.09 -3.63
C ALA A 97 7.99 -3.23 -4.88
N LYS A 98 8.40 -3.69 -6.07
CA LYS A 98 8.28 -2.90 -7.32
C LYS A 98 6.84 -2.42 -7.54
N GLY A 99 6.64 -1.11 -7.62
CA GLY A 99 5.34 -0.48 -7.84
C GLY A 99 4.32 -0.71 -6.72
N ALA A 100 4.74 -1.06 -5.50
CA ALA A 100 3.82 -1.18 -4.38
C ALA A 100 3.26 0.20 -3.98
N ASN A 101 1.95 0.31 -3.84
CA ASN A 101 1.26 1.51 -3.35
C ASN A 101 1.23 1.57 -1.81
N VAL A 102 1.24 0.41 -1.16
CA VAL A 102 1.48 0.26 0.28
C VAL A 102 2.56 -0.78 0.50
N PHE A 103 3.54 -0.45 1.34
CA PHE A 103 4.58 -1.39 1.76
C PHE A 103 4.53 -1.52 3.28
N VAL A 104 4.21 -2.71 3.78
CA VAL A 104 4.12 -3.03 5.20
C VAL A 104 5.30 -3.90 5.58
N TYR A 105 6.01 -3.55 6.65
CA TYR A 105 7.09 -4.37 7.20
C TYR A 105 6.86 -4.63 8.69
N LEU A 106 7.00 -5.91 9.07
CA LEU A 106 7.04 -6.39 10.45
C LEU A 106 8.33 -7.15 10.66
N GLY A 107 9.14 -6.75 11.64
CA GLY A 107 10.36 -7.49 11.95
C GLY A 107 11.33 -6.74 12.84
N HIS A 108 12.55 -7.23 12.91
CA HIS A 108 13.62 -6.54 13.62
C HIS A 108 13.85 -5.16 13.05
N GLY A 109 13.96 -4.18 13.94
CA GLY A 109 14.44 -2.85 13.59
C GLY A 109 15.88 -2.65 14.05
N ASN A 110 16.62 -1.80 13.36
CA ASN A 110 17.97 -1.38 13.77
C ASN A 110 18.10 0.11 13.47
N GLY A 111 17.59 0.98 14.35
CA GLY A 111 17.56 2.43 14.09
C GLY A 111 18.79 3.17 14.62
N TRP A 112 18.89 4.45 14.29
CA TRP A 112 19.86 5.37 14.89
C TRP A 112 19.16 6.63 15.42
N PRO A 113 19.52 7.19 16.61
CA PRO A 113 20.52 6.69 17.55
C PRO A 113 20.17 5.37 18.24
N SER A 114 21.18 4.51 18.40
CA SER A 114 21.11 3.25 19.14
C SER A 114 22.29 3.11 20.09
N PRO A 115 22.14 2.37 21.21
CA PRO A 115 23.27 2.05 22.09
C PRO A 115 24.27 1.06 21.47
N TYR A 116 23.87 0.37 20.39
CA TYR A 116 24.72 -0.56 19.65
C TYR A 116 25.60 0.17 18.63
N ALA A 117 26.35 -0.61 17.84
CA ALA A 117 27.32 -0.19 16.83
C ALA A 117 27.07 1.18 16.15
N PRO A 118 28.14 1.94 15.80
CA PRO A 118 28.05 3.31 15.27
C PRO A 118 27.08 3.49 14.10
N ASN A 119 26.70 4.75 13.86
CA ASN A 119 25.85 5.10 12.73
C ASN A 119 26.54 4.74 11.39
N GLN A 120 25.87 3.91 10.59
CA GLN A 120 26.26 3.66 9.21
C GLN A 120 25.03 3.22 8.39
N PRO A 121 25.01 3.44 7.07
CA PRO A 121 23.80 3.30 6.27
C PRO A 121 23.52 1.87 5.80
N TYR A 122 24.44 0.93 5.97
CA TYR A 122 24.32 -0.46 5.48
C TYR A 122 23.47 -1.35 6.38
N THR A 123 23.37 -1.07 7.69
CA THR A 123 22.49 -1.84 8.59
C THR A 123 21.51 -1.00 9.38
N LYS A 124 21.76 0.31 9.56
CA LYS A 124 20.85 1.19 10.30
C LYS A 124 19.66 1.64 9.45
N ASN A 125 18.52 1.89 10.09
CA ASN A 125 17.32 2.52 9.54
C ASN A 125 16.72 1.75 8.35
N GLY A 126 16.53 0.44 8.52
CA GLY A 126 16.01 -0.42 7.46
C GLY A 126 15.34 -1.69 7.98
N MET A 127 15.59 -2.83 7.34
CA MET A 127 14.89 -4.09 7.64
C MET A 127 15.86 -5.20 8.05
N GLY A 128 15.46 -6.01 9.04
CA GLY A 128 16.05 -7.32 9.33
C GLY A 128 15.33 -8.41 8.53
N LEU A 129 16.02 -9.02 7.58
CA LEU A 129 15.48 -9.99 6.62
C LEU A 129 16.22 -11.32 6.72
N ASN A 130 15.68 -12.39 6.12
CA ASN A 130 16.40 -13.66 6.06
C ASN A 130 17.68 -13.47 5.22
N SER A 131 18.84 -13.86 5.77
CA SER A 131 20.12 -13.78 5.03
C SER A 131 20.12 -14.71 3.82
N SER A 132 19.44 -15.86 3.96
CA SER A 132 19.25 -16.88 2.94
C SER A 132 17.88 -17.53 3.09
N SER A 133 17.32 -17.93 1.95
CA SER A 133 15.96 -18.47 1.84
C SER A 133 15.85 -19.83 2.52
N GLY A 134 14.78 -20.05 3.30
CA GLY A 134 14.46 -21.35 3.89
C GLY A 134 15.30 -21.75 5.11
N ARG A 135 16.18 -20.88 5.62
CA ARG A 135 17.06 -21.15 6.77
C ARG A 135 16.48 -20.73 8.12
N GLY A 136 15.16 -20.80 8.25
CA GLY A 136 14.45 -20.55 9.53
C GLY A 136 14.40 -19.08 9.97
N ASP A 137 13.81 -18.89 11.15
CA ASP A 137 13.45 -17.60 11.74
C ASP A 137 14.58 -16.98 12.61
N TYR A 138 15.76 -17.61 12.63
CA TYR A 138 16.96 -17.18 13.39
C TYR A 138 18.08 -16.64 12.48
N ASN A 139 17.85 -16.58 11.16
CA ASN A 139 18.85 -16.23 10.16
C ASN A 139 18.73 -14.78 9.70
N THR A 140 18.90 -13.82 10.61
CA THR A 140 18.69 -12.39 10.32
C THR A 140 19.92 -11.73 9.69
N LYS A 141 19.70 -10.97 8.61
CA LYS A 141 20.65 -10.00 8.05
C LYS A 141 19.98 -8.63 7.92
N TYR A 142 20.68 -7.59 8.34
CA TYR A 142 20.17 -6.22 8.28
C TYR A 142 20.50 -5.54 6.95
N TYR A 143 19.50 -4.90 6.39
CA TYR A 143 19.55 -4.08 5.18
C TYR A 143 19.12 -2.67 5.53
N GLY A 144 20.10 -1.82 5.80
CA GLY A 144 19.92 -0.44 6.23
C GLY A 144 19.53 0.51 5.10
N GLU A 145 19.48 1.78 5.45
CA GLU A 145 19.05 2.90 4.61
C GLU A 145 19.65 2.90 3.18
N HIS A 146 20.94 2.55 3.04
CA HIS A 146 21.61 2.43 1.75
C HIS A 146 20.86 1.47 0.81
N TYR A 147 20.50 0.30 1.32
CA TYR A 147 19.76 -0.71 0.57
C TYR A 147 18.32 -0.28 0.31
N ILE A 148 17.67 0.31 1.31
CA ILE A 148 16.28 0.79 1.18
C ILE A 148 16.18 1.80 0.03
N LYS A 149 16.97 2.88 0.08
CA LYS A 149 16.87 3.98 -0.90
C LYS A 149 17.28 3.60 -2.31
N SER A 150 18.25 2.70 -2.47
CA SER A 150 18.76 2.30 -3.79
C SER A 150 17.95 1.16 -4.40
N GLY A 151 17.49 0.21 -3.57
CA GLY A 151 16.92 -1.04 -4.02
C GLY A 151 15.40 -1.07 -4.10
N LEU A 152 14.67 -0.43 -3.18
CA LEU A 152 13.22 -0.42 -3.23
C LEU A 152 12.73 0.58 -4.29
N LYS A 153 11.80 0.13 -5.13
CA LYS A 153 11.16 0.92 -6.19
C LYS A 153 9.66 0.96 -5.96
N LEU A 154 9.23 1.69 -4.94
CA LEU A 154 7.81 1.81 -4.62
C LEU A 154 7.08 2.67 -5.68
N ALA A 155 5.75 2.58 -5.73
CA ALA A 155 4.99 3.51 -6.56
C ALA A 155 5.14 4.95 -6.04
N THR A 156 5.10 5.94 -6.94
CA THR A 156 4.99 7.35 -6.53
C THR A 156 3.78 7.53 -5.62
N GLY A 157 3.96 8.23 -4.51
CA GLY A 157 2.89 8.44 -3.54
C GLY A 157 2.68 7.27 -2.58
N ALA A 158 3.55 6.25 -2.59
CA ALA A 158 3.38 5.09 -1.74
C ALA A 158 3.31 5.43 -0.25
N VAL A 159 2.60 4.60 0.51
CA VAL A 159 2.55 4.67 1.96
C VAL A 159 3.32 3.49 2.55
N VAL A 160 4.32 3.78 3.38
CA VAL A 160 5.09 2.77 4.10
C VAL A 160 4.54 2.64 5.51
N ILE A 161 4.38 1.41 5.97
CA ILE A 161 3.87 1.07 7.31
C ILE A 161 4.89 0.15 8.00
N LEU A 162 5.48 0.62 9.09
CA LEU A 162 6.45 -0.12 9.90
C LEU A 162 5.76 -0.56 11.18
N MET A 163 5.51 -1.86 11.33
CA MET A 163 4.85 -2.40 12.51
C MET A 163 5.79 -3.26 13.33
N ARG A 164 5.72 -3.14 14.65
CA ARG A 164 6.56 -3.94 15.58
C ARG A 164 8.07 -3.82 15.28
N THR A 165 8.47 -2.74 14.62
CA THR A 165 9.85 -2.46 14.21
C THR A 165 10.49 -1.54 15.22
N CYS A 166 11.45 -2.04 16.00
CA CYS A 166 12.17 -1.23 16.98
C CYS A 166 12.75 0.05 16.35
N TYR A 167 12.78 1.14 17.12
CA TYR A 167 13.24 2.47 16.74
C TYR A 167 12.38 3.26 15.73
N ALA A 168 11.62 2.61 14.86
CA ALA A 168 10.88 3.28 13.79
C ALA A 168 9.87 4.32 14.31
N ALA A 169 9.25 4.07 15.48
CA ALA A 169 8.31 5.00 16.10
C ALA A 169 8.99 6.06 16.99
N GLY A 170 10.32 6.09 17.06
CA GLY A 170 11.09 6.85 18.04
C GLY A 170 11.38 6.09 19.33
N ASN A 171 10.96 4.83 19.41
CA ASN A 171 11.08 3.96 20.57
C ASN A 171 12.49 3.36 20.74
N SER A 172 12.75 2.73 21.88
CA SER A 172 13.90 1.85 22.12
C SER A 172 13.49 0.40 21.85
N GLU A 173 14.43 -0.53 21.96
CA GLU A 173 14.11 -1.97 21.94
C GLU A 173 13.35 -2.40 23.19
N GLY A 174 12.39 -3.32 23.01
CA GLY A 174 11.62 -3.91 24.10
C GLY A 174 10.84 -2.89 24.92
N THR A 175 10.89 -3.04 26.24
CA THR A 175 10.24 -2.16 27.23
C THR A 175 11.15 -1.03 27.71
N THR A 176 12.37 -0.94 27.18
CA THR A 176 13.36 0.05 27.61
C THR A 176 12.83 1.46 27.39
N PRO A 177 12.85 2.33 28.41
CA PRO A 177 12.43 3.72 28.27
C PRO A 177 13.21 4.45 27.16
N ASN A 178 12.60 5.48 26.56
CA ASN A 178 13.33 6.32 25.62
C ASN A 178 14.16 7.36 26.36
N TYR A 179 15.37 7.59 25.84
CA TYR A 179 16.38 8.42 26.49
C TYR A 179 16.04 9.92 26.45
N SER A 180 15.34 10.41 25.42
CA SER A 180 14.90 11.81 25.35
C SER A 180 13.92 12.08 24.19
N LYS A 181 13.28 13.26 24.20
CA LYS A 181 12.49 13.77 23.05
C LYS A 181 13.36 13.98 21.80
N SER A 182 14.61 14.45 21.94
CA SER A 182 15.50 14.68 20.79
C SER A 182 15.92 13.37 20.14
N THR A 183 16.28 12.36 20.92
CA THR A 183 16.60 11.01 20.43
C THR A 183 15.43 10.41 19.66
N ALA A 184 14.21 10.53 20.19
CA ALA A 184 13.03 10.01 19.52
C ALA A 184 12.73 10.72 18.19
N ARG A 185 12.89 12.05 18.13
CA ARG A 185 12.77 12.80 16.86
C ARG A 185 13.79 12.33 15.84
N GLN A 186 15.05 12.19 16.27
CA GLN A 186 16.14 11.77 15.39
C GLN A 186 15.93 10.34 14.87
N ARG A 187 15.45 9.42 15.71
CA ARG A 187 15.08 8.06 15.29
C ARG A 187 14.02 8.07 14.20
N VAL A 188 12.91 8.79 14.38
CA VAL A 188 11.82 8.85 13.39
C VAL A 188 12.31 9.47 12.07
N ASP A 189 13.10 10.54 12.15
CA ASP A 189 13.68 11.20 10.99
C ASP A 189 14.61 10.26 10.21
N ASN A 190 15.56 9.64 10.90
CA ASN A 190 16.53 8.72 10.29
C ASN A 190 15.86 7.47 9.71
N TYR A 191 14.91 6.87 10.45
CA TYR A 191 14.23 5.65 9.99
C TYR A 191 13.36 5.90 8.75
N GLY A 192 12.72 7.07 8.69
CA GLY A 192 11.88 7.44 7.55
C GLY A 192 12.69 7.77 6.28
N ALA A 193 13.92 8.27 6.44
CA ALA A 193 14.68 8.88 5.35
C ALA A 193 14.91 7.96 4.15
N GLY A 194 15.31 6.71 4.38
CA GLY A 194 15.53 5.74 3.31
C GLY A 194 14.27 5.47 2.50
N PHE A 195 13.15 5.25 3.18
CA PHE A 195 11.85 4.94 2.57
C PHE A 195 11.24 6.13 1.82
N LEU A 196 11.33 7.35 2.36
CA LEU A 196 10.82 8.54 1.66
C LEU A 196 11.58 8.81 0.35
N ARG A 197 12.83 8.36 0.23
CA ARG A 197 13.61 8.45 -1.01
C ARG A 197 13.30 7.36 -2.04
N THR A 198 12.38 6.43 -1.75
CA THR A 198 11.97 5.38 -2.71
C THR A 198 10.73 5.76 -3.53
N GLY A 199 10.21 6.98 -3.38
CA GLY A 199 8.94 7.43 -3.97
C GLY A 199 7.74 7.42 -2.99
N ALA A 200 7.94 7.00 -1.74
CA ALA A 200 6.91 7.06 -0.72
C ALA A 200 6.63 8.51 -0.28
N SER A 201 5.36 8.88 -0.17
CA SER A 201 4.98 10.19 0.39
C SER A 201 5.04 10.19 1.90
N VAL A 202 4.78 9.04 2.54
CA VAL A 202 4.67 8.93 3.99
C VAL A 202 5.17 7.59 4.51
N VAL A 203 5.82 7.63 5.67
CA VAL A 203 6.16 6.48 6.52
C VAL A 203 5.40 6.61 7.83
N ILE A 204 4.59 5.60 8.16
CA ILE A 204 3.89 5.46 9.44
C ILE A 204 4.55 4.32 10.21
N ALA A 205 4.87 4.54 11.48
CA ALA A 205 5.29 3.46 12.38
C ALA A 205 4.25 3.28 13.49
N ASP A 206 3.83 2.03 13.75
CA ASP A 206 3.01 1.67 14.91
C ASP A 206 3.51 0.36 15.51
N ILE A 207 4.15 0.43 16.67
CA ILE A 207 4.83 -0.73 17.28
C ILE A 207 3.92 -1.56 18.19
N MET A 208 2.74 -1.06 18.56
CA MET A 208 1.83 -1.72 19.51
C MET A 208 0.41 -1.96 18.96
N GLY A 209 0.03 -1.30 17.88
CA GLY A 209 -1.33 -1.30 17.34
C GLY A 209 -1.54 -2.14 16.09
N ASN A 210 -2.79 -2.15 15.64
CA ASN A 210 -3.18 -2.55 14.28
C ASN A 210 -3.17 -1.32 13.36
N VAL A 211 -3.12 -1.55 12.06
CA VAL A 211 -3.03 -0.49 11.03
C VAL A 211 -4.27 -0.44 10.14
N ASP A 212 -5.36 -1.10 10.54
CA ASP A 212 -6.62 -1.14 9.79
C ASP A 212 -7.18 0.27 9.53
N TYR A 213 -6.97 1.20 10.46
CA TYR A 213 -7.35 2.60 10.32
C TYR A 213 -6.63 3.29 9.14
N VAL A 214 -5.40 2.88 8.83
CA VAL A 214 -4.64 3.39 7.68
C VAL A 214 -5.30 2.90 6.38
N PHE A 215 -5.60 1.61 6.29
CA PHE A 215 -6.30 1.04 5.13
C PHE A 215 -7.68 1.66 4.94
N ARG A 216 -8.49 1.77 6.00
CA ARG A 216 -9.78 2.47 5.93
C ARG A 216 -9.61 3.91 5.43
N GLY A 217 -8.62 4.63 5.96
CA GLY A 217 -8.31 6.00 5.56
C GLY A 217 -7.98 6.11 4.07
N LEU A 218 -7.07 5.28 3.58
CA LEU A 218 -6.59 5.27 2.20
C LEU A 218 -7.68 4.86 1.20
N PHE A 219 -8.43 3.81 1.50
CA PHE A 219 -9.37 3.22 0.54
C PHE A 219 -10.77 3.83 0.59
N ARG A 220 -11.19 4.45 1.70
CA ARG A 220 -12.59 4.88 1.90
C ARG A 220 -12.79 6.36 2.18
N THR A 221 -11.73 7.16 2.26
CA THR A 221 -11.86 8.57 2.65
C THR A 221 -11.09 9.52 1.73
N ASN A 222 -11.28 10.83 1.91
CA ASN A 222 -10.39 11.86 1.36
C ASN A 222 -9.62 12.57 2.47
N LYS A 223 -9.26 11.84 3.53
CA LYS A 223 -8.47 12.40 4.63
C LYS A 223 -7.03 12.64 4.19
N THR A 224 -6.39 13.66 4.78
CA THR A 224 -4.93 13.81 4.69
C THR A 224 -4.24 12.72 5.50
N MET A 225 -2.96 12.44 5.23
CA MET A 225 -2.21 11.43 5.99
C MET A 225 -2.14 11.76 7.48
N LYS A 226 -2.08 13.05 7.84
CA LYS A 226 -2.22 13.50 9.23
C LYS A 226 -3.57 13.14 9.84
N GLN A 227 -4.67 13.34 9.12
CA GLN A 227 -6.00 12.97 9.61
C GLN A 227 -6.18 11.46 9.74
N ILE A 228 -5.59 10.68 8.83
CA ILE A 228 -5.56 9.22 8.92
C ILE A 228 -4.76 8.79 10.14
N PHE A 229 -3.56 9.31 10.33
CA PHE A 229 -2.73 9.07 11.52
C PHE A 229 -3.49 9.29 12.83
N TRP A 230 -4.20 10.42 12.92
CA TRP A 230 -5.00 10.78 14.10
C TRP A 230 -6.33 10.02 14.25
N SER A 231 -6.70 9.19 13.28
CA SER A 231 -7.87 8.31 13.39
C SER A 231 -7.55 6.95 14.00
N SER A 232 -6.30 6.71 14.40
CA SER A 232 -5.97 5.51 15.15
C SER A 232 -6.78 5.44 16.46
N PRO A 233 -7.35 4.27 16.81
CA PRO A 233 -8.05 4.10 18.07
C PRO A 233 -7.12 4.23 19.29
N ARG A 234 -5.79 4.16 19.09
CA ARG A 234 -4.79 4.26 20.17
C ARG A 234 -4.22 5.67 20.30
N THR A 235 -4.89 6.70 19.79
CA THR A 235 -4.38 8.06 19.84
C THR A 235 -4.54 8.71 21.20
N THR A 236 -3.47 9.33 21.68
CA THR A 236 -3.50 10.08 22.94
C THR A 236 -3.57 11.58 22.65
N LYS A 237 -2.84 12.09 21.65
CA LYS A 237 -2.75 13.51 21.27
C LYS A 237 -2.17 14.45 22.34
N HIS A 238 -2.03 13.98 23.58
CA HIS A 238 -1.61 14.75 24.74
C HIS A 238 -0.13 15.15 24.66
N TRP A 239 0.74 14.22 24.28
CA TRP A 239 2.19 14.39 24.38
C TRP A 239 2.87 14.51 23.01
N LYS A 240 2.11 14.95 22.01
CA LYS A 240 2.56 14.94 20.61
C LYS A 240 3.85 15.73 20.40
N VAL A 241 4.78 15.15 19.64
CA VAL A 241 6.07 15.78 19.32
C VAL A 241 6.14 16.00 17.82
N LYS A 242 6.50 17.21 17.39
CA LYS A 242 6.74 17.52 15.97
C LYS A 242 8.18 17.16 15.60
N VAL A 243 8.37 16.69 14.37
CA VAL A 243 9.67 16.39 13.74
C VAL A 243 9.76 17.22 12.47
N ARG A 244 10.96 17.74 12.19
CA ARG A 244 11.32 18.30 10.89
C ARG A 244 12.35 17.35 10.27
N GLY A 245 12.24 17.11 8.96
CA GLY A 245 13.24 16.32 8.25
C GLY A 245 14.59 17.01 8.28
N ASN A 246 15.60 16.28 8.74
CA ASN A 246 17.01 16.65 8.64
C ASN A 246 17.76 15.60 7.82
N GLU A 247 17.62 14.33 8.20
CA GLU A 247 18.06 13.20 7.38
C GLU A 247 17.02 12.85 6.31
N SER A 248 15.73 12.85 6.68
CA SER A 248 14.64 12.78 5.70
C SER A 248 14.66 14.02 4.78
N PRO A 249 14.08 13.93 3.57
CA PRO A 249 13.97 15.07 2.67
C PRO A 249 13.42 16.33 3.37
N SER A 250 13.91 17.51 2.99
CA SER A 250 13.63 18.78 3.67
C SER A 250 12.15 19.18 3.70
N TRP A 251 11.33 18.64 2.80
CA TRP A 251 9.88 18.80 2.79
C TRP A 251 9.17 17.96 3.85
N ALA A 252 9.79 16.87 4.31
CA ALA A 252 9.16 15.92 5.20
C ALA A 252 8.93 16.53 6.60
N ARG A 253 7.73 16.28 7.13
CA ARG A 253 7.32 16.68 8.47
C ARG A 253 6.84 15.44 9.19
N GLY A 254 7.05 15.41 10.50
CA GLY A 254 6.66 14.26 11.30
C GLY A 254 5.96 14.60 12.60
N ILE A 255 5.27 13.60 13.12
CA ILE A 255 4.55 13.64 14.37
C ILE A 255 4.83 12.33 15.11
N LEU A 256 5.19 12.42 16.38
CA LEU A 256 5.14 11.30 17.31
C LEU A 256 3.92 11.47 18.21
N ASP A 257 3.24 10.37 18.51
CA ASP A 257 2.11 10.31 19.45
C ASP A 257 2.45 9.36 20.61
N PRO A 258 3.25 9.83 21.60
CA PRO A 258 3.63 8.98 22.72
C PRO A 258 2.45 8.73 23.66
N TYR A 259 2.40 7.51 24.20
CA TYR A 259 1.35 7.10 25.15
C TYR A 259 1.48 7.87 26.47
N ARG A 260 2.71 7.98 26.97
CA ARG A 260 3.13 8.83 28.10
C ARG A 260 4.49 9.45 27.77
N PRO A 261 4.98 10.46 28.52
CA PRO A 261 6.29 11.04 28.29
C PRO A 261 7.36 9.95 28.10
N TYR A 262 8.18 10.09 27.05
CA TYR A 262 9.25 9.16 26.69
C TYR A 262 8.81 7.72 26.34
N GLN A 263 7.52 7.50 26.02
CA GLN A 263 7.02 6.22 25.50
C GLN A 263 6.37 6.39 24.14
N TYR A 264 7.21 6.34 23.11
CA TYR A 264 6.78 6.46 21.73
C TYR A 264 6.33 5.11 21.20
N HIS A 265 5.10 5.02 20.71
CA HIS A 265 4.59 3.79 20.09
C HIS A 265 4.09 4.00 18.67
N ARG A 266 3.84 5.26 18.29
CA ARG A 266 3.42 5.60 16.95
C ARG A 266 4.06 6.90 16.48
N SER A 267 4.45 6.91 15.21
CA SER A 267 4.92 8.09 14.51
C SER A 267 4.46 8.11 13.05
N ILE A 268 4.51 9.29 12.44
CA ILE A 268 4.35 9.51 11.01
C ILE A 268 5.43 10.49 10.55
N MET A 269 5.99 10.28 9.37
CA MET A 269 6.98 11.15 8.73
C MET A 269 6.70 11.23 7.23
N GLY A 270 6.69 12.44 6.66
CA GLY A 270 6.49 12.65 5.21
C GLY A 270 5.61 13.85 4.92
N ASP A 271 4.81 13.75 3.84
CA ASP A 271 3.85 14.76 3.44
C ASP A 271 2.55 14.53 4.22
N LEU A 272 2.38 15.32 5.27
CA LEU A 272 1.26 15.20 6.20
C LEU A 272 -0.06 15.68 5.58
N ASP A 273 0.00 16.45 4.50
CA ASP A 273 -1.15 16.99 3.77
C ASP A 273 -1.50 16.16 2.54
N PHE A 274 -0.66 15.20 2.16
CA PHE A 274 -0.94 14.19 1.13
C PHE A 274 -2.30 13.53 1.39
N ARG A 275 -3.16 13.51 0.37
CA ARG A 275 -4.55 13.06 0.49
C ARG A 275 -4.74 11.64 0.00
N ALA A 276 -5.62 10.91 0.68
CA ALA A 276 -6.05 9.58 0.22
C ALA A 276 -6.67 9.59 -1.19
N SER A 277 -7.28 10.70 -1.64
CA SER A 277 -7.76 10.82 -3.02
C SER A 277 -6.62 10.90 -4.05
N ALA A 278 -5.49 11.53 -3.71
CA ALA A 278 -4.32 11.62 -4.59
C ALA A 278 -3.51 10.31 -4.61
N TRP A 279 -3.70 9.46 -3.60
CA TRP A 279 -3.15 8.12 -3.55
C TRP A 279 -3.93 7.10 -4.41
N ARG A 280 -5.26 7.30 -4.56
CA ARG A 280 -6.18 6.46 -5.33
C ARG A 280 -6.19 6.79 -6.81
#